data_AF-A0A636JA82-F1
#
_entry.id   AF-A0A636JA82-F1
#
_cell.length_a   1.000
_cell.length_b   1.000
_cell.length_c   1.000
_cell.angle_alpha   90.00
_cell.angle_beta   90.00
_cell.angle_gamma   90.00
#
_symmetry.space_group_name_H-M   'P 1'
#
loop_
_entity.id
_entity.type
_entity.pdbx_description
1 polymer ?
#
loop_
_entity_poly.entity_id
_entity_poly.type
_entity_poly.pdbx_seq_one_letter_code
_entity_poly.pdbx_strand_id
1 'polypeptide(L)'
;MVKSWGTATVDGKVSDYDLQYLDDVANGKIIPTDADRDSLTSRAYGRAAVVSDVGISIAREFNTGGLKYSVGVTPKYQRVDLFNYNVTIQNYDSHDFRSSDYRNTSTGFNADIGFATDLNANWTLGLVAQNIVPRSIDTKEVNGLKETFKIRPQATAGASWHNTLVTTALDVDLTPASGFTSDKKRQFASLGAEFNAWKWAQLRAGYRQNMASSEGSAFTAGIGISPFDVMHLDLTGLVGTDRTYGAVAQLRVTF
;
A
#
# COMPACT_ATOMS: atom_id res chain seq x y z
N MET A 1 4.84 -12.87 -13.89
CA MET A 1 4.07 -12.17 -12.83
C MET A 1 4.20 -10.68 -13.05
N VAL A 2 3.09 -9.95 -13.03
CA VAL A 2 3.06 -8.48 -13.09
C VAL A 2 2.31 -7.99 -11.86
N LYS A 3 2.90 -7.05 -11.12
CA LYS A 3 2.31 -6.47 -9.90
C LYS A 3 2.52 -4.96 -9.95
N SER A 4 1.48 -4.18 -9.61
CA SER A 4 1.62 -2.74 -9.44
C SER A 4 0.88 -2.30 -8.19
N TRP A 5 1.45 -1.37 -7.44
CA TRP A 5 0.81 -0.74 -6.29
C TRP A 5 1.27 0.70 -6.16
N GLY A 6 0.47 1.54 -5.52
CA GLY A 6 0.85 2.93 -5.30
C GLY A 6 0.30 3.48 -4.00
N THR A 7 0.87 4.60 -3.59
CA THR A 7 0.40 5.41 -2.45
C THR A 7 0.39 6.87 -2.88
N ALA A 8 -0.62 7.60 -2.43
CA ALA A 8 -0.71 9.04 -2.65
C ALA A 8 -1.15 9.70 -1.34
N THR A 9 -0.55 10.85 -1.04
CA THR A 9 -0.85 11.66 0.14
C THR A 9 -1.02 13.10 -0.32
N VAL A 10 -2.05 13.77 0.19
CA VAL A 10 -2.29 15.18 -0.05
C VAL A 10 -2.50 15.85 1.30
N ASP A 11 -1.67 16.83 1.60
CA ASP A 11 -1.69 17.61 2.84
C ASP A 11 -1.85 19.10 2.49
N GLY A 12 -2.83 19.75 3.10
CA GLY A 12 -2.97 21.20 3.03
C GLY A 12 -2.26 21.85 4.21
N LYS A 13 -1.38 22.82 3.95
CA LYS A 13 -0.85 23.70 5.00
C LYS A 13 -1.42 25.09 4.81
N VAL A 14 -2.29 25.47 5.74
CA VAL A 14 -2.77 26.84 5.86
C VAL A 14 -1.68 27.66 6.57
N SER A 15 -1.35 28.84 6.05
CA SER A 15 -0.39 29.72 6.70
C SER A 15 -1.05 30.49 7.86
N ASP A 16 -0.27 30.82 8.88
CA ASP A 16 -0.76 31.64 9.99
C ASP A 16 -1.17 33.04 9.53
N TYR A 17 -0.49 33.57 8.50
CA TYR A 17 -0.85 34.82 7.83
C TYR A 17 -2.25 34.75 7.20
N ASP A 18 -2.55 33.68 6.46
CA ASP A 18 -3.85 33.51 5.81
C ASP A 18 -4.96 33.29 6.85
N LEU A 19 -4.68 32.54 7.94
CA LEU A 19 -5.61 32.38 9.06
C LEU A 19 -5.91 33.71 9.74
N GLN A 20 -4.89 34.53 9.98
CA GLN A 20 -5.04 35.83 10.61
C GLN A 20 -5.78 36.82 9.70
N TYR A 21 -5.49 36.80 8.40
CA TYR A 21 -6.24 37.58 7.41
C TYR A 21 -7.73 37.20 7.41
N LEU A 22 -8.05 35.90 7.40
CA LEU A 22 -9.44 35.43 7.45
C LEU A 22 -10.14 35.83 8.76
N ASP A 23 -9.44 35.77 9.90
CA ASP A 23 -9.97 36.19 11.19
C ASP A 23 -10.23 37.72 11.22
N ASP A 24 -9.34 38.51 10.64
CA ASP A 24 -9.50 39.96 10.56
C ASP A 24 -10.64 40.37 9.59
N VAL A 25 -10.87 39.61 8.52
CA VAL A 25 -12.05 39.76 7.65
C VAL A 25 -13.33 39.40 8.41
N ALA A 26 -13.35 38.26 9.11
CA ALA A 26 -14.52 37.80 9.87
C ALA A 26 -14.91 38.77 11.00
N ASN A 27 -13.91 39.39 11.63
CA ASN A 27 -14.09 40.42 12.65
C ASN A 27 -14.34 41.82 12.06
N GLY A 28 -14.46 41.97 10.74
CA GLY A 28 -14.78 43.22 10.06
C GLY A 28 -13.67 44.28 10.10
N LYS A 29 -12.43 43.89 10.44
CA LYS A 29 -11.26 44.79 10.42
C LYS A 29 -10.74 45.01 9.00
N ILE A 30 -10.97 44.04 8.10
CA ILE A 30 -10.56 44.07 6.69
C ILE A 30 -11.79 43.83 5.82
N ILE A 31 -11.94 44.63 4.76
CA ILE A 31 -12.91 44.35 3.69
C ILE A 31 -12.12 43.71 2.55
N PRO A 32 -12.38 42.43 2.22
CA PRO A 32 -11.59 41.71 1.23
C PRO A 32 -11.77 42.31 -0.17
N THR A 33 -10.67 42.42 -0.89
CA THR A 33 -10.60 42.86 -2.29
C THR A 33 -10.06 41.73 -3.17
N ASP A 34 -10.27 41.82 -4.49
CA ASP A 34 -9.76 40.80 -5.42
C ASP A 34 -8.22 40.69 -5.39
N ALA A 35 -7.51 41.77 -5.08
CA ALA A 35 -6.05 41.79 -4.93
C ALA A 35 -5.55 41.01 -3.70
N ASP A 36 -6.40 40.81 -2.68
CA ASP A 36 -6.02 40.05 -1.49
C ASP A 36 -5.95 38.54 -1.74
N ARG A 37 -6.53 38.05 -2.85
CA ARG A 37 -6.33 36.66 -3.27
C ARG A 37 -4.87 36.37 -3.61
N ASP A 38 -4.16 37.36 -4.12
CA ASP A 38 -2.75 37.28 -4.52
C ASP A 38 -1.77 37.40 -3.33
N SER A 39 -2.28 37.57 -2.10
CA SER A 39 -1.47 37.56 -0.86
C SER A 39 -1.58 36.24 -0.08
N LEU A 40 -2.48 35.32 -0.46
CA LEU A 40 -2.66 34.02 0.18
C LEU A 40 -1.45 33.08 0.01
N THR A 41 -0.80 32.73 1.10
CA THR A 41 0.44 31.95 1.12
C THR A 41 0.25 30.46 1.43
N SER A 42 -1.00 30.01 1.61
CA SER A 42 -1.36 28.61 1.85
C SER A 42 -0.94 27.71 0.69
N ARG A 43 -0.49 26.49 1.03
CA ARG A 43 0.06 25.53 0.06
C ARG A 43 -0.63 24.18 0.18
N ALA A 44 -0.83 23.54 -0.97
CA ALA A 44 -1.20 22.14 -1.06
C ALA A 44 0.03 21.32 -1.42
N TYR A 45 0.34 20.33 -0.61
CA TYR A 45 1.42 19.38 -0.81
C TYR A 45 0.82 18.04 -1.23
N GLY A 46 1.05 17.62 -2.46
CA GLY A 46 0.68 16.30 -2.97
C GLY A 46 1.93 15.50 -3.27
N ARG A 47 2.00 14.26 -2.78
CA ARG A 47 3.01 13.30 -3.21
C ARG A 47 2.40 11.97 -3.55
N ALA A 48 2.95 11.29 -4.56
CA ALA A 48 2.55 9.94 -4.88
C ALA A 48 3.75 9.09 -5.30
N ALA A 49 3.64 7.79 -5.09
CA ALA A 49 4.59 6.80 -5.57
C ALA A 49 3.83 5.62 -6.15
N VAL A 50 4.25 5.16 -7.32
CA VAL A 50 3.73 3.96 -7.99
C VAL A 50 4.90 3.03 -8.25
N VAL A 51 4.81 1.80 -7.76
CA VAL A 51 5.81 0.74 -7.94
C VAL A 51 5.21 -0.35 -8.80
N SER A 52 5.87 -0.67 -9.91
CA SER A 52 5.47 -1.72 -10.84
C SER A 52 6.59 -2.75 -11.00
N ASP A 53 6.27 -4.01 -10.73
CA ASP A 53 7.15 -5.15 -10.80
C ASP A 53 6.74 -6.07 -11.97
N VAL A 54 7.73 -6.52 -12.74
CA VAL A 54 7.59 -7.60 -13.72
C VAL A 54 8.61 -8.68 -13.36
N GLY A 55 8.15 -9.85 -12.95
CA GLY A 55 9.02 -10.92 -12.45
C GLY A 55 8.65 -12.31 -12.95
N ILE A 56 9.62 -13.22 -12.84
CA ILE A 56 9.45 -14.65 -13.13
C ILE A 56 9.60 -15.38 -11.81
N SER A 57 8.59 -16.15 -11.42
CA SER A 57 8.60 -16.90 -10.16
C SER A 57 8.90 -18.36 -10.45
N ILE A 58 9.86 -18.92 -9.70
CA ILE A 58 10.23 -20.33 -9.77
C ILE A 58 10.17 -20.88 -8.34
N ALA A 59 9.48 -22.00 -8.16
CA ALA A 59 9.41 -22.68 -6.86
C ALA A 59 9.70 -24.17 -7.04
N ARG A 60 10.31 -24.77 -6.02
CA ARG A 60 10.57 -26.20 -5.96
C ARG A 60 10.17 -26.76 -4.61
N GLU A 61 9.41 -27.84 -4.65
CA GLU A 61 9.08 -28.64 -3.47
C GLU A 61 10.16 -29.69 -3.23
N PHE A 62 10.43 -29.94 -1.95
CA PHE A 62 11.33 -30.95 -1.45
C PHE A 62 10.61 -31.74 -0.35
N ASN A 63 10.96 -33.01 -0.25
CA ASN A 63 10.48 -33.89 0.81
C ASN A 63 11.69 -34.52 1.49
N THR A 64 11.88 -34.25 2.77
CA THR A 64 12.99 -34.82 3.55
C THR A 64 12.51 -35.13 4.96
N GLY A 65 12.73 -36.36 5.41
CA GLY A 65 12.35 -36.77 6.77
C GLY A 65 10.84 -36.73 7.06
N GLY A 66 10.00 -36.89 6.03
CA GLY A 66 8.54 -36.82 6.16
C GLY A 66 7.97 -35.39 6.21
N LEU A 67 8.82 -34.37 6.17
CA LEU A 67 8.42 -32.96 6.10
C LEU A 67 8.45 -32.49 4.64
N LYS A 68 7.34 -31.92 4.18
CA LYS A 68 7.26 -31.24 2.89
C LYS A 68 7.59 -29.77 3.07
N TYR A 69 8.55 -29.28 2.29
CA TYR A 69 8.87 -27.86 2.26
C TYR A 69 9.11 -27.40 0.82
N SER A 70 8.82 -26.13 0.55
CA SER A 70 9.02 -25.51 -0.75
C SER A 70 9.87 -24.26 -0.60
N VAL A 71 10.72 -24.03 -1.60
CA VAL A 71 11.53 -22.82 -1.72
C VAL A 71 11.20 -22.16 -3.04
N GLY A 72 10.90 -20.87 -3.00
CA GLY A 72 10.59 -20.05 -4.15
C GLY A 72 11.54 -18.86 -4.28
N VAL A 73 11.86 -18.50 -5.51
CA VAL A 73 12.58 -17.27 -5.84
C VAL A 73 11.88 -16.56 -6.99
N THR A 74 11.81 -15.24 -6.91
CA THR A 74 11.21 -14.39 -7.94
C THR A 74 12.14 -13.24 -8.27
N PRO A 75 13.07 -13.40 -9.23
CA PRO A 75 13.74 -12.24 -9.84
C PRO A 75 12.71 -11.34 -10.52
N LYS A 76 12.87 -10.03 -10.37
CA LYS A 76 11.96 -9.03 -10.93
C LYS A 76 12.66 -7.76 -11.41
N TYR A 77 12.13 -7.20 -12.48
CA TYR A 77 12.40 -5.85 -12.93
C TYR A 77 11.37 -4.91 -12.30
N GLN A 78 11.85 -3.86 -11.64
CA GLN A 78 11.03 -2.94 -10.84
C GLN A 78 11.19 -1.51 -11.37
N ARG A 79 10.05 -0.88 -11.66
CA ARG A 79 9.90 0.53 -12.03
C ARG A 79 9.21 1.27 -10.88
N VAL A 80 9.75 2.41 -10.50
CA VAL A 80 9.21 3.30 -9.47
C VAL A 80 8.98 4.67 -10.10
N ASP A 81 7.73 5.11 -10.14
CA ASP A 81 7.33 6.44 -10.57
C ASP A 81 6.96 7.26 -9.34
N LEU A 82 7.69 8.35 -9.10
CA LEU A 82 7.45 9.28 -8.00
C LEU A 82 6.90 10.59 -8.54
N PHE A 83 5.92 11.14 -7.83
CA PHE A 83 5.26 12.40 -8.12
C PHE A 83 5.38 13.32 -6.90
N ASN A 84 5.81 14.55 -7.13
CA ASN A 84 5.88 15.59 -6.11
C ASN A 84 5.22 16.85 -6.65
N TYR A 85 4.08 17.20 -6.08
CA TYR A 85 3.25 18.33 -6.47
C TYR A 85 3.19 19.30 -5.30
N ASN A 86 3.82 20.45 -5.45
CA ASN A 86 3.91 21.45 -4.40
C ASN A 86 3.53 22.79 -5.02
N VAL A 87 2.24 23.14 -4.93
CA VAL A 87 1.66 24.31 -5.60
C VAL A 87 1.03 25.22 -4.56
N THR A 88 1.34 26.51 -4.66
CA THR A 88 0.67 27.59 -3.91
C THR A 88 -0.74 27.75 -4.45
N ILE A 89 -1.77 27.89 -3.59
CA ILE A 89 -3.18 27.91 -4.00
C ILE A 89 -3.48 28.99 -5.07
N GLN A 90 -2.65 30.05 -5.11
CA GLN A 90 -2.72 31.17 -6.06
C GLN A 90 -2.53 30.79 -7.54
N ASN A 91 -1.75 29.73 -7.84
CA ASN A 91 -1.42 29.34 -9.22
C ASN A 91 -2.09 28.02 -9.63
N TYR A 92 -3.36 27.85 -9.28
CA TYR A 92 -4.15 26.70 -9.74
C TYR A 92 -4.58 26.90 -11.20
N ASP A 93 -3.71 26.57 -12.15
CA ASP A 93 -4.08 26.42 -13.56
C ASP A 93 -4.32 24.94 -13.88
N SER A 94 -5.54 24.63 -14.28
CA SER A 94 -5.99 23.28 -14.68
C SER A 94 -5.25 22.67 -15.87
N HIS A 95 -4.43 23.44 -16.60
CA HIS A 95 -3.74 23.00 -17.82
C HIS A 95 -2.32 22.42 -17.63
N ASP A 96 -1.68 22.58 -16.45
CA ASP A 96 -0.30 22.10 -16.20
C ASP A 96 -0.17 20.64 -15.74
N PHE A 97 -1.30 19.91 -15.69
CA PHE A 97 -1.38 18.51 -15.25
C PHE A 97 -0.64 17.49 -16.15
N ARG A 98 0.09 17.93 -17.18
CA ARG A 98 0.72 17.06 -18.19
C ARG A 98 2.24 17.21 -18.35
N SER A 99 2.91 18.11 -17.62
CA SER A 99 4.36 18.26 -17.79
C SER A 99 5.17 17.23 -16.99
N SER A 100 6.23 16.70 -17.62
CA SER A 100 7.24 15.80 -17.03
C SER A 100 8.02 16.40 -15.85
N ASP A 101 7.70 17.63 -15.45
CA ASP A 101 8.47 18.43 -14.49
C ASP A 101 8.30 17.96 -13.05
N TYR A 102 7.22 17.22 -12.75
CA TYR A 102 6.88 16.75 -11.40
C TYR A 102 7.08 15.24 -11.18
N ARG A 103 7.55 14.51 -12.20
CA ARG A 103 7.72 13.05 -12.18
C ARG A 103 9.20 12.66 -12.19
N ASN A 104 9.62 11.81 -11.25
CA ASN A 104 10.88 11.07 -11.33
C ASN A 104 10.59 9.58 -11.54
N THR A 105 11.17 8.98 -12.58
CA THR A 105 11.02 7.54 -12.85
C THR A 105 12.37 6.86 -12.67
N SER A 106 12.42 5.81 -11.84
CA SER A 106 13.62 5.02 -11.61
C SER A 106 13.34 3.54 -11.80
N THR A 107 14.20 2.86 -12.56
CA THR A 107 14.08 1.42 -12.83
C THR A 107 15.26 0.66 -12.24
N GLY A 108 15.11 -0.64 -12.02
CA GLY A 108 16.17 -1.48 -11.48
C GLY A 108 15.72 -2.92 -11.26
N PHE A 109 16.66 -3.79 -10.88
CA PHE A 109 16.37 -5.18 -10.57
C PHE A 109 16.17 -5.39 -9.08
N ASN A 110 15.31 -6.34 -8.72
CA ASN A 110 15.09 -6.79 -7.36
C ASN A 110 14.76 -8.29 -7.38
N ALA A 111 14.58 -8.89 -6.21
CA ALA A 111 14.11 -10.26 -6.10
C ALA A 111 13.32 -10.48 -4.81
N ASP A 112 12.50 -11.52 -4.84
CA ASP A 112 11.78 -12.02 -3.67
C ASP A 112 12.17 -13.48 -3.43
N ILE A 113 12.18 -13.92 -2.17
CA ILE A 113 12.47 -15.30 -1.75
C ILE A 113 11.35 -15.75 -0.82
N GLY A 114 10.87 -16.98 -0.99
CA GLY A 114 9.83 -17.58 -0.17
C GLY A 114 10.21 -18.98 0.30
N PHE A 115 9.77 -19.31 1.49
CA PHE A 115 9.82 -20.64 2.08
C PHE A 115 8.44 -20.99 2.62
N ALA A 116 7.98 -22.21 2.40
CA ALA A 116 6.77 -22.73 3.05
C ALA A 116 6.95 -24.20 3.43
N THR A 117 6.32 -24.63 4.52
CA THR A 117 6.36 -26.03 4.95
C THR A 117 5.04 -26.46 5.56
N ASP A 118 4.59 -27.66 5.18
CA ASP A 118 3.41 -28.30 5.76
C ASP A 118 3.86 -29.14 6.94
N LEU A 119 3.49 -28.71 8.16
CA LEU A 119 3.83 -29.43 9.39
C LEU A 119 2.99 -30.70 9.52
N ASN A 120 1.76 -30.67 9.02
CA ASN A 120 0.82 -31.79 8.96
C ASN A 120 -0.27 -31.48 7.92
N ALA A 121 -1.33 -32.29 7.88
CA ALA A 121 -2.42 -32.16 6.89
C ALA A 121 -3.25 -30.86 7.01
N ASN A 122 -3.07 -30.09 8.09
CA ASN A 122 -3.88 -28.91 8.36
C ASN A 122 -3.05 -27.65 8.60
N TRP A 123 -1.77 -27.77 8.98
CA TRP A 123 -0.92 -26.64 9.36
C TRP A 123 0.17 -26.38 8.33
N THR A 124 0.24 -25.15 7.84
CA THR A 124 1.31 -24.67 6.95
C THR A 124 1.98 -23.44 7.57
N LEU A 125 3.30 -23.43 7.57
CA LEU A 125 4.11 -22.26 7.92
C LEU A 125 4.72 -21.64 6.67
N GLY A 126 4.86 -20.32 6.67
CA GLY A 126 5.45 -19.55 5.58
C GLY A 126 6.40 -18.49 6.08
N LEU A 127 7.43 -18.21 5.27
CA LEU A 127 8.32 -17.08 5.44
C LEU A 127 8.61 -16.50 4.05
N VAL A 128 8.40 -15.20 3.89
CA VAL A 128 8.71 -14.51 2.63
C VAL A 128 9.57 -13.29 2.91
N ALA A 129 10.55 -13.05 2.04
CA ALA A 129 11.35 -11.84 1.99
C ALA A 129 11.21 -11.22 0.59
N GLN A 130 10.53 -10.08 0.51
CA GLN A 130 10.30 -9.32 -0.72
C GLN A 130 11.25 -8.14 -0.80
N ASN A 131 11.55 -7.70 -2.02
CA ASN A 131 12.38 -6.54 -2.31
C ASN A 131 13.76 -6.62 -1.63
N ILE A 132 14.45 -7.77 -1.73
CA ILE A 132 15.70 -8.04 -1.00
C ILE A 132 16.84 -7.07 -1.35
N VAL A 133 16.75 -6.36 -2.49
CA VAL A 133 17.66 -5.28 -2.88
C VAL A 133 17.06 -3.93 -2.46
N PRO A 134 17.58 -3.27 -1.40
CA PRO A 134 17.07 -1.99 -0.94
C PRO A 134 17.40 -0.86 -1.93
N ARG A 135 16.48 0.11 -2.09
CA ARG A 135 16.70 1.29 -2.93
C ARG A 135 16.08 2.54 -2.29
N SER A 136 16.77 3.67 -2.42
CA SER A 136 16.25 5.00 -2.06
C SER A 136 16.20 5.85 -3.32
N ILE A 137 15.05 6.45 -3.59
CA ILE A 137 14.79 7.22 -4.80
C ILE A 137 14.21 8.55 -4.37
N ASP A 138 14.88 9.63 -4.73
CA ASP A 138 14.41 10.97 -4.45
C ASP A 138 13.37 11.40 -5.47
N THR A 139 12.36 12.12 -5.03
CA THR A 139 11.48 12.90 -5.91
C THR A 139 12.26 14.03 -6.59
N LYS A 140 11.68 14.61 -7.64
CA LYS A 140 12.18 15.90 -8.13
C LYS A 140 11.99 16.97 -7.05
N GLU A 141 12.95 17.86 -6.94
CA GLU A 141 12.87 19.02 -6.07
C GLU A 141 11.92 20.05 -6.67
N VAL A 142 10.90 20.45 -5.90
CA VAL A 142 9.90 21.43 -6.31
C VAL A 142 9.76 22.47 -5.20
N ASN A 143 10.09 23.72 -5.50
CA ASN A 143 10.10 24.83 -4.53
C ASN A 143 10.96 24.53 -3.28
N GLY A 144 12.15 23.95 -3.47
CA GLY A 144 13.09 23.61 -2.39
C GLY A 144 12.71 22.38 -1.56
N LEU A 145 11.62 21.69 -1.90
CA LEU A 145 11.14 20.51 -1.19
C LEU A 145 11.39 19.24 -2.00
N LYS A 146 12.07 18.30 -1.35
CA LYS A 146 12.44 16.98 -1.88
C LYS A 146 12.09 15.90 -0.87
N GLU A 147 11.35 14.90 -1.32
CA GLU A 147 11.01 13.70 -0.56
C GLU A 147 11.76 12.48 -1.08
N THR A 148 12.07 11.52 -0.19
CA THR A 148 12.76 10.27 -0.55
C THR A 148 11.83 9.07 -0.33
N PHE A 149 11.58 8.30 -1.39
CA PHE A 149 10.86 7.04 -1.34
C PHE A 149 11.82 5.86 -1.17
N LYS A 150 11.55 4.97 -0.22
CA LYS A 150 12.39 3.81 0.09
C LYS A 150 11.67 2.52 -0.30
N ILE A 151 12.28 1.78 -1.22
CA ILE A 151 12.03 0.36 -1.43
C ILE A 151 12.80 -0.40 -0.35
N ARG A 152 12.08 -0.92 0.64
CA ARG A 152 12.63 -1.63 1.79
C ARG A 152 12.51 -3.15 1.59
N PRO A 153 13.50 -3.94 2.04
CA PRO A 153 13.33 -5.37 2.22
C PRO A 153 12.20 -5.64 3.21
N GLN A 154 11.20 -6.41 2.77
CA GLN A 154 9.97 -6.71 3.50
C GLN A 154 9.93 -8.20 3.83
N ALA A 155 10.10 -8.55 5.10
CA ALA A 155 10.01 -9.91 5.57
C ALA A 155 8.69 -10.13 6.32
N THR A 156 8.00 -11.22 6.03
CA THR A 156 6.72 -11.59 6.68
C THR A 156 6.76 -13.08 7.00
N ALA A 157 6.43 -13.43 8.23
CA ALA A 157 6.24 -14.82 8.67
C ALA A 157 4.74 -15.09 8.84
N GLY A 158 4.30 -16.27 8.45
CA GLY A 158 2.89 -16.65 8.50
C GLY A 158 2.69 -18.08 8.97
N ALA A 159 1.55 -18.32 9.60
CA ALA A 159 1.05 -19.64 9.93
C ALA A 159 -0.41 -19.74 9.52
N SER A 160 -0.79 -20.84 8.90
CA SER A 160 -2.18 -21.10 8.53
C SER A 160 -2.60 -22.47 9.02
N TRP A 161 -3.87 -22.54 9.41
CA TRP A 161 -4.57 -23.78 9.70
C TRP A 161 -5.78 -23.89 8.79
N HIS A 162 -6.00 -25.04 8.17
CA HIS A 162 -7.12 -25.24 7.26
C HIS A 162 -7.79 -26.60 7.43
N ASN A 163 -9.09 -26.63 7.16
CA ASN A 163 -9.86 -27.86 6.94
C ASN A 163 -10.77 -27.67 5.70
N THR A 164 -11.75 -28.55 5.49
CA THR A 164 -12.65 -28.50 4.32
C THR A 164 -13.56 -27.27 4.31
N LEU A 165 -13.86 -26.67 5.46
CA LEU A 165 -14.85 -25.60 5.63
C LEU A 165 -14.21 -24.25 5.95
N VAL A 166 -13.12 -24.25 6.70
CA VAL A 166 -12.52 -23.06 7.31
C VAL A 166 -11.01 -23.07 7.11
N THR A 167 -10.48 -21.91 6.75
CA THR A 167 -9.05 -21.60 6.78
C THR A 167 -8.83 -20.40 7.69
N THR A 168 -7.87 -20.48 8.59
CA THR A 168 -7.42 -19.37 9.43
C THR A 168 -5.95 -19.10 9.18
N ALA A 169 -5.56 -17.84 9.17
CA ALA A 169 -4.17 -17.44 8.94
C ALA A 169 -3.76 -16.33 9.91
N LEU A 170 -2.53 -16.41 10.38
CA LEU A 170 -1.87 -15.38 11.15
C LEU A 170 -0.58 -15.00 10.42
N ASP A 171 -0.41 -13.71 10.14
CA ASP A 171 0.75 -13.15 9.45
C ASP A 171 1.36 -12.03 10.28
N VAL A 172 2.69 -12.00 10.38
CA VAL A 172 3.44 -10.96 11.08
C VAL A 172 4.51 -10.42 10.16
N ASP A 173 4.39 -9.15 9.79
CA ASP A 173 5.46 -8.42 9.13
C ASP A 173 6.61 -8.28 10.13
N LEU A 174 7.77 -8.84 9.79
CA LEU A 174 9.01 -8.75 10.57
C LEU A 174 9.76 -7.45 10.29
N THR A 175 9.53 -6.84 9.12
CA THR A 175 10.12 -5.55 8.76
C THR A 175 9.08 -4.56 8.23
N PRO A 176 9.32 -3.23 8.34
CA PRO A 176 8.37 -2.23 7.87
C PRO A 176 8.20 -2.20 6.35
N ALA A 177 7.01 -1.82 5.92
CA ALA A 177 6.67 -1.65 4.51
C ALA A 177 7.48 -0.54 3.81
N SER A 178 7.60 -0.66 2.49
CA SER A 178 8.13 0.40 1.61
C SER A 178 7.23 1.66 1.63
N GLY A 179 7.81 2.84 1.46
CA GLY A 179 7.09 4.12 1.59
C GLY A 179 8.02 5.33 1.62
N PHE A 180 7.46 6.55 1.71
CA PHE A 180 8.26 7.75 1.90
C PHE A 180 8.99 7.72 3.24
N THR A 181 10.12 8.41 3.33
CA THR A 181 10.93 8.45 4.56
C THR A 181 10.27 9.26 5.67
N SER A 182 9.47 10.26 5.29
CA SER A 182 8.69 11.13 6.18
C SER A 182 7.38 10.49 6.66
N ASP A 183 6.92 9.40 6.02
CA ASP A 183 5.73 8.66 6.47
C ASP A 183 5.99 7.88 7.76
N LYS A 184 4.97 7.76 8.61
CA LYS A 184 4.97 6.77 9.70
C LYS A 184 5.18 5.36 9.10
N LYS A 185 6.06 4.59 9.73
CA LYS A 185 6.29 3.19 9.34
C LYS A 185 5.00 2.38 9.52
N ARG A 186 4.80 1.40 8.65
CA ARG A 186 3.68 0.46 8.71
C ARG A 186 4.23 -0.95 8.77
N GLN A 187 3.78 -1.73 9.75
CA GLN A 187 4.19 -3.10 9.97
C GLN A 187 3.03 -3.80 10.66
N PHE A 188 2.47 -4.85 10.07
CA PHE A 188 1.21 -5.41 10.54
C PHE A 188 1.38 -6.79 11.17
N ALA A 189 0.64 -7.03 12.25
CA ALA A 189 0.20 -8.37 12.62
C ALA A 189 -1.25 -8.53 12.15
N SER A 190 -1.53 -9.58 11.39
CA SER A 190 -2.83 -9.82 10.79
C SER A 190 -3.35 -11.20 11.19
N LEU A 191 -4.63 -11.27 11.50
CA LEU A 191 -5.37 -12.51 11.73
C LEU A 191 -6.56 -12.52 10.76
N GLY A 192 -6.75 -13.63 10.05
CA GLY A 192 -7.82 -13.79 9.09
C GLY A 192 -8.48 -15.16 9.18
N ALA A 193 -9.74 -15.22 8.79
CA ALA A 193 -10.49 -16.44 8.59
C ALA A 193 -11.24 -16.39 7.25
N GLU A 194 -11.24 -17.50 6.54
CA GLU A 194 -12.02 -17.76 5.34
C GLU A 194 -12.96 -18.93 5.61
N PHE A 195 -14.24 -18.74 5.29
CA PHE A 195 -15.27 -19.77 5.33
C PHE A 195 -15.70 -20.09 3.89
N ASN A 196 -15.54 -21.35 3.48
CA ASN A 196 -15.90 -21.80 2.14
C ASN A 196 -17.34 -22.37 2.16
N ALA A 197 -18.27 -21.58 1.65
CA ALA A 197 -19.69 -21.92 1.60
C ALA A 197 -20.05 -22.46 0.19
N TRP A 198 -20.51 -23.70 0.12
CA TRP A 198 -21.05 -24.30 -1.11
C TRP A 198 -20.10 -24.33 -2.32
N LYS A 199 -18.78 -24.26 -2.11
CA LYS A 199 -17.70 -24.26 -3.13
C LYS A 199 -17.63 -23.02 -4.04
N TRP A 200 -18.76 -22.35 -4.29
CA TRP A 200 -18.83 -21.16 -5.16
C TRP A 200 -18.88 -19.85 -4.39
N ALA A 201 -19.03 -19.85 -3.06
CA ALA A 201 -19.04 -18.65 -2.24
C ALA A 201 -18.01 -18.75 -1.11
N GLN A 202 -17.27 -17.68 -0.87
CA GLN A 202 -16.32 -17.59 0.23
C GLN A 202 -16.58 -16.33 1.04
N LEU A 203 -16.63 -16.46 2.35
CA LEU A 203 -16.72 -15.32 3.27
C LEU A 203 -15.40 -15.16 3.98
N ARG A 204 -14.88 -13.94 4.02
CA ARG A 204 -13.61 -13.60 4.66
C ARG A 204 -13.82 -12.53 5.69
N ALA A 205 -13.19 -12.71 6.85
CA ALA A 205 -13.11 -11.70 7.87
C ALA A 205 -11.68 -11.66 8.41
N GLY A 206 -11.23 -10.48 8.81
CA GLY A 206 -9.90 -10.34 9.37
C GLY A 206 -9.74 -9.09 10.20
N TYR A 207 -8.63 -9.07 10.91
CA TYR A 207 -8.17 -7.92 11.67
C TYR A 207 -6.67 -7.77 11.43
N ARG A 208 -6.25 -6.54 11.16
CA ARG A 208 -4.83 -6.18 11.07
C ARG A 208 -4.53 -5.09 12.08
N GLN A 209 -3.46 -5.29 12.84
CA GLN A 209 -2.97 -4.33 13.81
C GLN A 209 -1.65 -3.76 13.32
N ASN A 210 -1.56 -2.43 13.25
CA ASN A 210 -0.27 -1.79 13.01
C ASN A 210 0.57 -1.89 14.28
N MET A 211 1.71 -2.55 14.21
CA MET A 211 2.66 -2.68 15.31
C MET A 211 3.65 -1.51 15.37
N ALA A 212 3.78 -0.77 14.27
CA ALA A 212 4.69 0.36 14.17
C ALA A 212 4.05 1.70 14.62
N SER A 213 2.73 1.75 14.78
CA SER A 213 1.99 2.94 15.21
C SER A 213 0.65 2.54 15.84
N SER A 214 0.11 3.38 16.72
CA SER A 214 -1.26 3.23 17.24
C SER A 214 -2.33 3.40 16.16
N GLU A 215 -1.99 4.02 15.02
CA GLU A 215 -2.90 4.29 13.91
C GLU A 215 -2.79 3.25 12.79
N GLY A 216 -3.90 3.08 12.05
CA GLY A 216 -3.92 2.29 10.80
C GLY A 216 -4.26 0.79 10.98
N SER A 217 -4.65 0.40 12.19
CA SER A 217 -5.30 -0.89 12.48
C SER A 217 -6.70 -0.91 11.85
N ALA A 218 -7.12 -2.08 11.37
CA ALA A 218 -8.40 -2.20 10.66
C ALA A 218 -9.02 -3.59 10.73
N PHE A 219 -10.35 -3.60 10.75
CA PHE A 219 -11.15 -4.77 10.46
C PHE A 219 -11.40 -4.87 8.96
N THR A 220 -11.41 -6.09 8.45
CA THR A 220 -11.71 -6.41 7.06
C THR A 220 -12.85 -7.41 6.98
N ALA A 221 -13.70 -7.24 5.98
CA ALA A 221 -14.74 -8.19 5.64
C ALA A 221 -14.84 -8.29 4.13
N GLY A 222 -14.93 -9.50 3.60
CA GLY A 222 -14.97 -9.73 2.17
C GLY A 222 -15.83 -10.91 1.78
N ILE A 223 -16.29 -10.87 0.53
CA ILE A 223 -17.10 -11.91 -0.10
C ILE A 223 -16.43 -12.24 -1.43
N GLY A 224 -16.16 -13.52 -1.64
CA GLY A 224 -15.71 -14.10 -2.90
C GLY A 224 -16.83 -14.92 -3.52
N ILE A 225 -17.00 -14.80 -4.83
CA ILE A 225 -17.85 -15.69 -5.62
C ILE A 225 -17.06 -16.28 -6.78
N SER A 226 -17.21 -17.59 -6.98
CA SER A 226 -16.51 -18.35 -8.00
C SER A 226 -17.46 -19.23 -8.83
N PRO A 227 -18.32 -18.65 -9.69
CA PRO A 227 -19.22 -19.44 -10.52
C PRO A 227 -18.43 -20.34 -11.46
N PHE A 228 -18.74 -21.65 -11.40
CA PHE A 228 -18.16 -22.72 -12.23
C PHE A 228 -16.62 -22.85 -12.15
N ASP A 229 -15.97 -22.26 -11.14
CA ASP A 229 -14.50 -22.20 -10.99
C ASP A 229 -13.75 -21.54 -12.17
N VAL A 230 -14.47 -20.86 -13.07
CA VAL A 230 -13.90 -20.17 -14.24
C VAL A 230 -13.63 -18.70 -13.95
N MET A 231 -14.52 -18.07 -13.16
CA MET A 231 -14.41 -16.67 -12.78
C MET A 231 -14.38 -16.58 -11.27
N HIS A 232 -13.49 -15.78 -10.70
CA HIS A 232 -13.44 -15.46 -9.28
C HIS A 232 -13.55 -13.95 -9.11
N LEU A 233 -14.61 -13.50 -8.45
CA LEU A 233 -14.82 -12.11 -8.09
C LEU A 233 -14.76 -12.00 -6.56
N ASP A 234 -13.84 -11.20 -6.06
CA ASP A 234 -13.70 -10.91 -4.63
C ASP A 234 -13.93 -9.42 -4.38
N LEU A 235 -14.76 -9.10 -3.39
CA LEU A 235 -14.96 -7.75 -2.88
C LEU A 235 -14.68 -7.72 -1.39
N THR A 236 -13.82 -6.81 -0.94
CA THR A 236 -13.43 -6.66 0.46
C THR A 236 -13.55 -5.20 0.87
N GLY A 237 -14.21 -4.94 2.00
CA GLY A 237 -14.19 -3.65 2.69
C GLY A 237 -13.18 -3.67 3.85
N LEU A 238 -12.63 -2.50 4.16
CA LEU A 238 -11.90 -2.26 5.40
C LEU A 238 -12.46 -1.06 6.16
N VAL A 239 -12.47 -1.18 7.49
CA VAL A 239 -12.79 -0.09 8.41
C VAL A 239 -11.72 -0.05 9.49
N GLY A 240 -11.02 1.07 9.56
CA GLY A 240 -9.92 1.32 10.50
C GLY A 240 -10.34 2.14 11.71
N THR A 241 -9.52 2.06 12.76
CA THR A 241 -9.73 2.75 14.04
C THR A 241 -9.76 4.27 13.92
N ASP A 242 -9.05 4.83 12.95
CA ASP A 242 -8.80 6.27 12.82
C ASP A 242 -9.49 6.87 11.59
N ARG A 243 -10.80 6.60 11.44
CA ARG A 243 -11.60 7.04 10.27
C ARG A 243 -10.99 6.61 8.93
N THR A 244 -10.28 5.50 8.92
CA THR A 244 -9.71 4.91 7.71
C THR A 244 -10.76 4.00 7.08
N TYR A 245 -11.09 4.20 5.82
CA TYR A 245 -12.01 3.33 5.09
C TYR A 245 -11.37 2.94 3.78
N GLY A 246 -11.70 1.75 3.28
CA GLY A 246 -11.27 1.35 1.96
C GLY A 246 -12.04 0.16 1.44
N ALA A 247 -11.92 -0.05 0.14
CA ALA A 247 -12.48 -1.20 -0.54
C ALA A 247 -11.45 -1.76 -1.53
N VAL A 248 -11.50 -3.06 -1.72
CA VAL A 248 -10.67 -3.80 -2.67
C VAL A 248 -11.59 -4.69 -3.47
N ALA A 249 -11.47 -4.63 -4.80
CA ALA A 249 -12.13 -5.55 -5.71
C ALA A 249 -11.05 -6.30 -6.50
N GLN A 250 -11.21 -7.61 -6.63
CA GLN A 250 -10.33 -8.46 -7.41
C GLN A 250 -11.17 -9.32 -8.37
N LEU A 251 -10.74 -9.40 -9.62
CA LEU A 251 -11.30 -10.29 -10.62
C LEU A 251 -10.17 -11.20 -11.13
N ARG A 252 -10.42 -12.50 -11.15
CA ARG A 252 -9.54 -13.52 -11.74
C ARG A 252 -10.36 -14.38 -12.68
N VAL A 253 -9.80 -14.70 -13.83
CA VAL A 253 -10.38 -15.64 -14.80
C VAL A 253 -9.39 -16.77 -14.99
N THR A 254 -9.87 -18.00 -14.90
CA THR A 254 -9.12 -19.23 -15.13
C THR A 254 -9.53 -19.77 -16.50
N PHE A 255 -8.56 -20.14 -17.35
CA PHE A 255 -8.76 -20.66 -18.70
C PHE A 255 -7.99 -21.97 -18.90
#